data_AF-A0A9D6ZG02-F1
#
_entry.id   AF-A0A9D6ZG02-F1
#
_cell.length_a   1.000
_cell.length_b   1.000
_cell.length_c   1.000
_cell.angle_alpha   90.00
_cell.angle_beta   90.00
_cell.angle_gamma   90.00
#
_symmetry.space_group_name_H-M   'P 1'
#
loop_
_entity.id
_entity.type
_entity.pdbx_description
1 polymer ?
#
loop_
_entity_poly.entity_id
_entity_poly.type
_entity_poly.pdbx_seq_one_letter_code
_entity_poly.pdbx_strand_id
1 'polypeptide(L)'
;MVSVLKASGERVPFEEQKLRLSLLRVGAYEALANKIVEEVVRVLYDGMSTREIYRIAFRLLRQKSRALSAKYHLKRAIMRLGITGYPFEKYVAEIFRHKGYQSKNNQIIKGHCVNHEVDVVSNNKNKYIFIECKYHNFQGKKCELKIPLYVKSRFLDIAQEQKSILSENLEMWLVTNTRFTSDATQYGRCAGLHLMAWDYPAGNGLKEHVETSGLYPITCITQLTKSELAILFEKNIVLCQSILDDPSVLEKMRFSSERKASVVEQCRALLNDS
;
A
#
# COMPACT_ATOMS: atom_id res chain seq x y z
N MET A 1 13.57 -27.98 16.13
CA MET A 1 13.41 -26.82 15.23
C MET A 1 11.96 -26.38 15.33
N VAL A 2 11.71 -25.14 15.75
CA VAL A 2 10.33 -24.65 15.96
C VAL A 2 9.68 -24.33 14.62
N SER A 3 8.46 -24.81 14.39
CA SER A 3 7.69 -24.50 13.19
C SER A 3 6.67 -23.39 13.46
N VAL A 4 6.46 -22.51 12.48
CA VAL A 4 5.54 -21.37 12.57
C VAL A 4 4.46 -21.45 11.49
N LEU A 5 3.28 -20.90 11.79
CA LEU A 5 2.14 -20.87 10.86
C LEU A 5 2.15 -19.58 10.04
N LYS A 6 2.29 -19.70 8.71
CA LYS A 6 2.09 -18.58 7.79
C LYS A 6 0.62 -18.16 7.74
N ALA A 7 0.36 -16.97 7.21
CA ALA A 7 -1.01 -16.50 6.94
C ALA A 7 -1.78 -17.43 5.97
N SER A 8 -1.08 -18.23 5.16
CA SER A 8 -1.66 -19.26 4.29
C SER A 8 -2.09 -20.53 5.03
N GLY A 9 -1.75 -20.69 6.32
CA GLY A 9 -1.90 -21.94 7.07
C GLY A 9 -0.73 -22.91 6.93
N GLU A 10 0.22 -22.64 6.03
CA GLU A 10 1.42 -23.45 5.83
C GLU A 10 2.33 -23.42 7.07
N ARG A 11 2.78 -24.60 7.52
CA ARG A 11 3.82 -24.75 8.55
C ARG A 11 5.21 -24.71 7.90
N VAL A 12 6.07 -23.84 8.41
CA VAL A 12 7.47 -23.75 7.97
C VAL A 12 8.40 -23.58 9.18
N PRO A 13 9.69 -23.95 9.06
CA PRO A 13 10.68 -23.59 10.07
C PRO A 13 10.72 -22.09 10.34
N PHE A 14 10.87 -21.69 11.60
CA PHE A 14 11.20 -20.31 11.92
C PHE A 14 12.61 -19.98 11.45
N GLU A 15 12.76 -18.84 10.77
CA GLU A 15 14.05 -18.34 10.28
C GLU A 15 14.31 -16.95 10.86
N GLU A 16 15.20 -16.87 11.86
CA GLU A 16 15.58 -15.62 12.52
C GLU A 16 16.04 -14.54 11.53
N GLN A 17 16.80 -14.95 10.51
CA GLN A 17 17.30 -14.04 9.48
C GLN A 17 16.17 -13.33 8.73
N LYS A 18 15.01 -13.97 8.52
CA LYS A 18 13.85 -13.31 7.89
C LYS A 18 13.28 -12.21 8.76
N LEU A 19 13.19 -12.44 10.08
CA LEU A 19 12.75 -11.43 11.04
C LEU A 19 13.76 -10.28 11.12
N ARG A 20 15.05 -10.59 11.26
CA ARG A 20 16.15 -9.61 11.26
C ARG A 20 16.10 -8.69 10.04
N LEU A 21 16.10 -9.28 8.84
CA LEU A 21 16.04 -8.52 7.59
C LEU A 21 14.77 -7.67 7.48
N SER A 22 13.64 -8.10 8.05
CA SER A 22 12.42 -7.30 8.07
C SER A 22 12.54 -6.03 8.92
N LEU A 23 13.31 -6.08 10.03
CA LEU A 23 13.59 -4.94 10.90
C LEU A 23 14.65 -4.00 10.28
N LEU A 24 15.71 -4.56 9.70
CA LEU A 24 16.76 -3.78 9.03
C LEU A 24 16.19 -2.99 7.84
N ARG A 25 15.27 -3.59 7.06
CA ARG A 25 14.62 -2.94 5.90
C ARG A 25 13.83 -1.67 6.23
N VAL A 26 13.45 -1.49 7.49
CA VAL A 26 12.76 -0.28 7.96
C VAL A 26 13.70 0.70 8.67
N GLY A 27 15.01 0.42 8.67
CA GLY A 27 16.05 1.29 9.21
C GLY A 27 16.47 0.98 10.64
N ALA A 28 16.05 -0.15 11.23
CA ALA A 28 16.62 -0.56 12.51
C ALA A 28 18.12 -0.89 12.34
N TYR A 29 18.97 -0.38 13.24
CA TYR A 29 20.38 -0.77 13.26
C TYR A 29 20.54 -2.21 13.77
N GLU A 30 21.66 -2.85 13.41
CA GLU A 30 21.91 -4.27 13.71
C GLU A 30 21.69 -4.64 15.17
N ALA A 31 22.26 -3.88 16.12
CA ALA A 31 22.11 -4.22 17.54
C ALA A 31 20.64 -4.17 18.02
N LEU A 32 19.82 -3.24 17.52
CA LEU A 32 18.38 -3.21 17.83
C LEU A 32 17.65 -4.41 17.19
N ALA A 33 17.96 -4.72 15.93
CA ALA A 33 17.35 -5.85 15.23
C ALA A 33 17.68 -7.18 15.93
N ASN A 34 18.95 -7.40 16.30
CA ASN A 34 19.40 -8.55 17.10
C ASN A 34 18.61 -8.67 18.40
N LYS A 35 18.55 -7.59 19.18
CA LYS A 35 17.83 -7.58 20.45
C LYS A 35 16.36 -7.95 20.30
N ILE A 36 15.67 -7.42 19.30
CA ILE A 36 14.26 -7.77 19.05
C ILE A 36 14.11 -9.24 18.66
N VAL A 37 15.01 -9.77 17.82
CA VAL A 37 15.00 -11.17 17.40
C VAL A 37 15.18 -12.09 18.61
N GLU A 38 16.13 -11.80 19.49
CA GLU A 38 16.36 -12.57 20.73
C GLU A 38 15.11 -12.61 21.62
N GLU A 39 14.47 -11.47 21.86
CA GLU A 39 13.25 -11.42 22.67
C GLU A 39 12.08 -12.18 22.04
N VAL A 40 11.98 -12.19 20.70
CA VAL A 40 10.97 -13.01 19.99
C VAL A 40 11.28 -14.50 20.12
N VAL A 41 12.55 -14.90 20.00
CA VAL A 41 12.98 -16.29 20.12
C VAL A 41 12.68 -16.85 21.52
N ARG A 42 12.87 -16.04 22.57
CA ARG A 42 12.58 -16.45 23.97
C ARG A 42 11.13 -16.85 24.22
N VAL A 43 10.19 -16.25 23.49
CA VAL A 43 8.75 -16.52 23.64
C VAL A 43 8.20 -17.41 22.52
N LEU A 44 9.07 -17.86 21.60
CA LEU A 44 8.69 -18.67 20.44
C LEU A 44 8.23 -20.06 20.89
N TYR A 45 7.13 -20.54 20.31
CA TYR A 45 6.60 -21.88 20.53
C TYR A 45 6.14 -22.52 19.21
N ASP A 46 6.06 -23.84 19.19
CA ASP A 46 5.66 -24.58 17.99
C ASP A 46 4.21 -24.30 17.60
N GLY A 47 4.01 -23.97 16.32
CA GLY A 47 2.74 -23.52 15.80
C GLY A 47 2.43 -22.04 16.04
N MET A 48 3.34 -21.24 16.61
CA MET A 48 3.14 -19.78 16.71
C MET A 48 2.91 -19.18 15.31
N SER A 49 1.91 -18.30 15.17
CA SER A 49 1.66 -17.69 13.87
C SER A 49 2.66 -16.58 13.54
N THR A 50 3.00 -16.44 12.26
CA THR A 50 3.77 -15.30 11.73
C THR A 50 3.12 -13.95 12.07
N ARG A 51 1.78 -13.92 12.27
CA ARG A 51 1.05 -12.73 12.72
C ARG A 51 1.37 -12.38 14.16
N GLU A 52 1.54 -13.36 15.05
CA GLU A 52 1.91 -13.16 16.45
C GLU A 52 3.37 -12.72 16.58
N ILE A 53 4.28 -13.39 15.89
CA ILE A 53 5.70 -13.01 15.78
C ILE A 53 5.81 -11.54 15.39
N TYR A 54 5.08 -11.14 14.34
CA TYR A 54 5.03 -9.75 13.91
C TYR A 54 4.53 -8.81 15.02
N ARG A 55 3.47 -9.18 15.78
CA ARG A 55 2.91 -8.31 16.83
C ARG A 55 3.93 -8.09 17.95
N ILE A 56 4.65 -9.13 18.33
CA ILE A 56 5.70 -9.07 19.36
C ILE A 56 6.82 -8.15 18.88
N ALA A 57 7.35 -8.39 17.68
CA ALA A 57 8.40 -7.56 17.08
C ALA A 57 7.98 -6.09 16.95
N PHE A 58 6.76 -5.83 16.47
CA PHE A 58 6.20 -4.47 16.36
C PHE A 58 6.10 -3.79 17.73
N ARG A 59 5.63 -4.49 18.77
CA ARG A 59 5.54 -3.94 20.14
C ARG A 59 6.92 -3.56 20.68
N LEU A 60 7.90 -4.46 20.53
CA LEU A 60 9.28 -4.22 20.96
C LEU A 60 9.91 -3.05 20.19
N LEU A 61 9.68 -2.99 18.87
CA LEU A 61 10.18 -1.89 18.04
C LEU A 61 9.55 -0.56 18.45
N ARG A 62 8.25 -0.52 18.72
CA ARG A 62 7.52 0.69 19.18
C ARG A 62 8.02 1.21 20.52
N GLN A 63 8.46 0.33 21.42
CA GLN A 63 9.08 0.74 22.70
C GLN A 63 10.45 1.42 22.51
N LYS A 64 11.11 1.18 21.37
CA LYS A 64 12.46 1.71 21.07
C LYS A 64 12.44 2.89 20.11
N SER A 65 11.56 2.87 19.12
CA SER A 65 11.38 3.94 18.16
C SER A 65 9.97 3.92 17.58
N ARG A 66 9.23 5.01 17.78
CA ARG A 66 7.90 5.19 17.19
C ARG A 66 8.00 5.25 15.66
N ALA A 67 8.93 6.04 15.12
CA ALA A 67 9.20 6.15 13.69
C ALA A 67 9.49 4.80 13.02
N LEU A 68 10.42 4.00 13.57
CA LEU A 68 10.72 2.67 13.01
C LEU A 68 9.52 1.74 13.08
N SER A 69 8.74 1.80 14.16
CA SER A 69 7.53 0.99 14.29
C SER A 69 6.45 1.40 13.28
N ALA A 70 6.31 2.69 12.98
CA ALA A 70 5.41 3.19 11.94
C ALA A 70 5.80 2.64 10.56
N LYS A 71 7.09 2.74 10.18
CA LYS A 71 7.63 2.16 8.94
C LYS A 71 7.43 0.64 8.87
N TYR A 72 7.65 -0.07 9.98
CA TYR A 72 7.38 -1.50 10.08
C TYR A 72 5.89 -1.84 9.91
N HIS A 73 5.00 -0.98 10.42
CA HIS A 73 3.56 -1.13 10.28
C HIS A 73 3.03 -0.82 8.87
N LEU A 74 3.66 0.12 8.18
CA LEU A 74 3.19 0.64 6.90
C LEU A 74 2.95 -0.47 5.87
N LYS A 75 3.83 -1.47 5.80
CA LYS A 75 3.65 -2.61 4.90
C LYS A 75 2.33 -3.34 5.13
N ARG A 76 1.95 -3.54 6.40
CA ARG A 76 0.66 -4.15 6.72
C ARG A 76 -0.51 -3.19 6.48
N ALA A 77 -0.31 -1.90 6.71
CA ALA A 77 -1.34 -0.90 6.47
C ALA A 77 -1.73 -0.82 4.99
N ILE A 78 -0.76 -0.75 4.07
CA ILE A 78 -1.04 -0.76 2.63
C ILE A 78 -1.72 -2.08 2.21
N MET A 79 -1.27 -3.22 2.74
CA MET A 79 -1.94 -4.52 2.54
C MET A 79 -3.34 -4.62 3.14
N ARG A 80 -3.81 -3.62 3.90
CA ARG A 80 -5.17 -3.54 4.43
C ARG A 80 -6.06 -2.54 3.68
N LEU A 81 -5.53 -1.80 2.71
CA LEU A 81 -6.30 -0.82 1.95
C LEU A 81 -7.38 -1.47 1.09
N GLY A 82 -7.14 -2.64 0.51
CA GLY A 82 -8.08 -3.25 -0.43
C GLY A 82 -9.04 -4.26 0.19
N ILE A 83 -9.65 -3.96 1.35
CA ILE A 83 -10.74 -4.81 1.90
C ILE A 83 -11.80 -5.11 0.83
N THR A 84 -12.03 -4.16 -0.11
CA THR A 84 -12.89 -4.29 -1.29
C THR A 84 -12.20 -3.95 -2.62
N GLY A 85 -10.87 -3.81 -2.65
CA GLY A 85 -10.13 -3.29 -3.82
C GLY A 85 -10.21 -1.77 -3.98
N TYR A 86 -11.43 -1.23 -4.00
CA TYR A 86 -11.73 0.20 -4.23
C TYR A 86 -10.95 1.21 -3.36
N PRO A 87 -10.70 1.00 -2.05
CA PRO A 87 -9.94 1.99 -1.28
C PRO A 87 -8.46 2.04 -1.67
N PHE A 88 -7.91 0.98 -2.27
CA PHE A 88 -6.56 1.01 -2.84
C PHE A 88 -6.49 1.92 -4.07
N GLU A 89 -7.49 1.88 -4.94
CA GLU A 89 -7.57 2.74 -6.14
C GLU A 89 -7.69 4.22 -5.74
N LYS A 90 -8.51 4.54 -4.74
CA LYS A 90 -8.58 5.89 -4.16
C LYS A 90 -7.25 6.35 -3.60
N TYR A 91 -6.57 5.46 -2.87
CA TYR A 91 -5.26 5.76 -2.31
C TYR A 91 -4.22 6.04 -3.41
N VAL A 92 -4.23 5.26 -4.50
CA VAL A 92 -3.38 5.53 -5.66
C VAL A 92 -3.73 6.87 -6.28
N ALA A 93 -5.02 7.23 -6.42
CA ALA A 93 -5.43 8.54 -6.88
C ALA A 93 -4.87 9.67 -5.99
N GLU A 94 -4.88 9.52 -4.67
CA GLU A 94 -4.27 10.49 -3.75
C GLU A 94 -2.75 10.67 -3.95
N ILE A 95 -2.02 9.60 -4.27
CA ILE A 95 -0.60 9.70 -4.63
C ILE A 95 -0.41 10.62 -5.84
N PHE A 96 -1.24 10.47 -6.87
CA PHE A 96 -1.15 11.30 -8.07
C PHE A 96 -1.66 12.72 -7.83
N ARG A 97 -2.69 12.93 -7.00
CA ARG A 97 -3.12 14.27 -6.55
C ARG A 97 -2.00 15.01 -5.85
N HIS A 98 -1.30 14.34 -4.94
CA HIS A 98 -0.14 14.91 -4.25
C HIS A 98 0.99 15.30 -5.23
N LYS A 99 1.15 14.54 -6.33
CA LYS A 99 2.09 14.88 -7.42
C LYS A 99 1.61 16.01 -8.34
N GLY A 100 0.50 16.67 -8.03
CA GLY A 100 -0.05 17.79 -8.79
C GLY A 100 -0.95 17.40 -9.97
N TYR A 101 -1.46 16.16 -9.99
CA TYR A 101 -2.44 15.73 -11.00
C TYR A 101 -3.88 15.95 -10.53
N GLN A 102 -4.78 16.17 -11.48
CA GLN A 102 -6.21 16.01 -11.25
C GLN A 102 -6.56 14.53 -11.47
N SER A 103 -6.97 13.84 -10.42
CA SER A 103 -7.27 12.39 -10.48
C SER A 103 -8.75 12.10 -10.26
N LYS A 104 -9.31 11.23 -11.10
CA LYS A 104 -10.67 10.68 -11.01
C LYS A 104 -10.61 9.16 -10.97
N ASN A 105 -11.47 8.54 -10.19
CA ASN A 105 -11.55 7.08 -10.04
C ASN A 105 -12.67 6.49 -10.90
N ASN A 106 -12.55 5.24 -11.33
CA ASN A 106 -13.57 4.43 -11.99
C ASN A 106 -14.19 5.14 -13.21
N GLN A 107 -13.35 5.50 -14.17
CA GLN A 107 -13.80 6.21 -15.37
C GLN A 107 -14.02 5.21 -16.51
N ILE A 108 -15.14 5.36 -17.22
CA ILE A 108 -15.39 4.63 -18.46
C ILE A 108 -14.78 5.42 -19.61
N ILE A 109 -13.79 4.84 -20.27
CA ILE A 109 -13.06 5.42 -21.40
C ILE A 109 -13.41 4.67 -22.66
N LYS A 110 -13.81 5.40 -23.70
CA LYS A 110 -14.06 4.83 -25.01
C LYS A 110 -12.74 4.40 -25.66
N GLY A 111 -12.60 3.11 -25.92
CA GLY A 111 -11.59 2.55 -26.79
C GLY A 111 -12.09 2.39 -28.22
N HIS A 112 -11.21 1.98 -29.11
CA HIS A 112 -11.54 1.81 -30.52
C HIS A 112 -12.52 0.65 -30.73
N CYS A 113 -12.31 -0.45 -30.01
CA CYS A 113 -13.14 -1.64 -30.08
C CYS A 113 -14.24 -1.64 -29.01
N VAL A 114 -13.91 -1.32 -27.75
CA VAL A 114 -14.87 -1.37 -26.62
C VAL A 114 -14.66 -0.24 -25.62
N ASN A 115 -15.65 -0.03 -24.76
CA ASN A 115 -15.50 0.82 -23.58
C ASN A 115 -14.69 0.08 -22.51
N HIS A 116 -13.76 0.79 -21.88
CA HIS A 116 -12.91 0.27 -20.80
C HIS A 116 -13.17 1.02 -19.51
N GLU A 117 -13.35 0.28 -18.42
CA GLU A 117 -13.24 0.86 -17.09
C GLU A 117 -11.75 1.01 -16.73
N VAL A 118 -11.36 2.22 -16.35
CA VAL A 118 -10.02 2.57 -15.89
C VAL A 118 -10.10 3.00 -14.43
N ASP A 119 -9.35 2.32 -13.57
CA ASP A 119 -9.43 2.50 -12.11
C ASP A 119 -9.09 3.93 -11.68
N VAL A 120 -8.04 4.53 -12.24
CA VAL A 120 -7.70 5.94 -12.03
C VAL A 120 -7.28 6.60 -13.33
N VAL A 121 -7.89 7.75 -13.61
CA VAL A 121 -7.47 8.67 -14.67
C VAL A 121 -6.89 9.90 -14.01
N SER A 122 -5.63 10.21 -14.31
CA SER A 122 -4.93 11.37 -13.75
C SER A 122 -4.36 12.24 -14.85
N ASN A 123 -4.64 13.53 -14.83
CA ASN A 123 -4.12 14.45 -15.85
C ASN A 123 -3.58 15.75 -15.25
N ASN A 124 -2.61 16.32 -15.94
CA ASN A 124 -2.15 17.68 -15.72
C ASN A 124 -1.90 18.35 -17.08
N LYS A 125 -1.26 19.52 -17.11
CA LYS A 125 -0.99 20.26 -18.37
C LYS A 125 -0.16 19.46 -19.38
N ASN A 126 0.66 18.52 -18.92
CA ASN A 126 1.68 17.87 -19.73
C ASN A 126 1.39 16.39 -19.98
N LYS A 127 0.59 15.74 -19.14
CA LYS A 127 0.43 14.28 -19.15
C LYS A 127 -1.00 13.86 -18.90
N TYR A 128 -1.39 12.77 -19.55
CA TYR A 128 -2.64 12.09 -19.33
C TYR A 128 -2.34 10.62 -19.00
N ILE A 129 -2.74 10.20 -17.80
CA ILE A 129 -2.28 8.95 -17.20
C ILE A 129 -3.49 8.06 -16.93
N PHE A 130 -3.47 6.88 -17.50
CA PHE A 130 -4.34 5.78 -17.13
C PHE A 130 -3.64 4.87 -16.16
N ILE A 131 -4.31 4.48 -15.09
CA ILE A 131 -3.72 3.67 -14.03
C ILE A 131 -4.65 2.50 -13.76
N GLU A 132 -4.10 1.29 -13.90
CA GLU A 132 -4.70 0.06 -13.42
C GLU A 132 -4.15 -0.30 -12.04
N CYS A 133 -5.03 -0.59 -11.09
CA CYS A 133 -4.71 -0.99 -9.74
C CYS A 133 -4.96 -2.49 -9.55
N LYS A 134 -3.87 -3.27 -9.44
CA LYS A 134 -3.96 -4.68 -9.04
C LYS A 134 -3.71 -4.89 -7.57
N TYR A 135 -4.79 -4.98 -6.81
CA TYR A 135 -4.73 -5.33 -5.39
C TYR A 135 -4.72 -6.85 -5.14
N HIS A 136 -3.96 -7.28 -4.12
CA HIS A 136 -3.91 -8.65 -3.62
C HIS A 136 -4.13 -8.70 -2.10
N ASN A 137 -5.09 -9.54 -1.67
CA ASN A 137 -5.47 -9.73 -0.27
C ASN A 137 -4.43 -10.47 0.59
N PHE A 138 -3.54 -11.25 -0.04
CA PHE A 138 -2.58 -12.11 0.66
C PHE A 138 -1.16 -11.64 0.40
N GLN A 139 -0.36 -11.59 1.48
CA GLN A 139 1.09 -11.38 1.34
C GLN A 139 1.72 -12.56 0.60
N GLY A 140 2.69 -12.26 -0.27
CA GLY A 140 3.45 -13.26 -1.01
C GLY A 140 2.91 -13.57 -2.40
N LYS A 141 1.65 -13.23 -2.70
CA LYS A 141 1.14 -13.28 -4.08
C LYS A 141 1.86 -12.22 -4.91
N LYS A 142 2.38 -12.62 -6.08
CA LYS A 142 2.97 -11.72 -7.05
C LYS A 142 1.99 -11.46 -8.20
N CYS A 143 2.08 -10.28 -8.78
CA CYS A 143 1.40 -9.93 -10.02
C CYS A 143 2.10 -10.62 -11.20
N GLU A 144 1.40 -11.56 -11.83
CA GLU A 144 1.89 -12.43 -12.92
C GLU A 144 1.82 -11.76 -14.29
N LEU A 145 2.56 -12.29 -15.27
CA LEU A 145 2.70 -11.76 -16.64
C LEU A 145 1.36 -11.49 -17.37
N LYS A 146 0.32 -12.28 -17.11
CA LYS A 146 -1.00 -12.09 -17.74
C LYS A 146 -1.60 -10.70 -17.49
N ILE A 147 -1.27 -10.08 -16.35
CA ILE A 147 -1.84 -8.81 -15.94
C ILE A 147 -1.27 -7.65 -16.77
N PRO A 148 0.05 -7.44 -16.86
CA PRO A 148 0.58 -6.41 -17.74
C PRO A 148 0.27 -6.67 -19.23
N LEU A 149 0.15 -7.93 -19.68
CA LEU A 149 -0.33 -8.25 -21.03
C LEU A 149 -1.74 -7.66 -21.27
N TYR A 150 -2.66 -7.96 -20.36
CA TYR A 150 -4.04 -7.46 -20.39
C TYR A 150 -4.11 -5.92 -20.34
N VAL A 151 -3.36 -5.31 -19.41
CA VAL A 151 -3.31 -3.84 -19.28
C VAL A 151 -2.76 -3.20 -20.55
N LYS A 152 -1.76 -3.82 -21.18
CA LYS A 152 -1.22 -3.33 -22.46
C LYS A 152 -2.25 -3.43 -23.58
N SER A 153 -3.01 -4.53 -23.69
CA SER A 153 -4.06 -4.63 -24.72
C SER A 153 -5.14 -3.56 -24.55
N ARG A 154 -5.58 -3.29 -23.30
CA ARG A 154 -6.50 -2.19 -23.00
C ARG A 154 -5.93 -0.84 -23.42
N PHE A 155 -4.67 -0.59 -23.06
CA PHE A 155 -4.00 0.66 -23.42
C PHE A 155 -3.96 0.87 -24.93
N LEU A 156 -3.63 -0.16 -25.71
CA LEU A 156 -3.58 -0.07 -27.16
C LEU A 156 -4.94 0.28 -27.77
N ASP A 157 -6.02 -0.33 -27.27
CA ASP A 157 -7.38 -0.06 -27.75
C ASP A 157 -7.83 1.38 -27.45
N ILE A 158 -7.55 1.87 -26.23
CA ILE A 158 -7.83 3.26 -25.86
C ILE A 158 -6.95 4.23 -26.67
N ALA A 159 -5.65 3.98 -26.74
CA ALA A 159 -4.72 4.86 -27.44
C ALA A 159 -5.06 4.98 -28.93
N GLN A 160 -5.59 3.92 -29.55
CA GLN A 160 -6.04 3.94 -30.94
C GLN A 160 -7.22 4.90 -31.17
N GLU A 161 -8.20 4.93 -30.27
CA GLU A 161 -9.33 5.89 -30.35
C GLU A 161 -8.88 7.33 -30.07
N GLN A 162 -7.91 7.51 -29.16
CA GLN A 162 -7.45 8.81 -28.68
C GLN A 162 -6.31 9.43 -29.52
N LYS A 163 -5.99 8.85 -30.69
CA LYS A 163 -4.85 9.23 -31.55
C LYS A 163 -4.80 10.71 -31.95
N SER A 164 -5.93 11.42 -31.93
CA SER A 164 -6.03 12.83 -32.33
C SER A 164 -5.85 13.84 -31.19
N ILE A 165 -5.80 13.41 -29.91
CA ILE A 165 -5.86 14.33 -28.76
C ILE A 165 -4.71 14.13 -27.75
N LEU A 166 -4.17 12.90 -27.60
CA LEU A 166 -3.35 12.55 -26.42
C LEU A 166 -2.04 11.80 -26.70
N SER A 167 -1.70 11.50 -27.96
CA SER A 167 -0.78 10.40 -28.29
C SER A 167 0.63 10.48 -27.69
N GLU A 168 1.26 11.65 -27.63
CA GLU A 168 2.65 11.78 -27.12
C GLU A 168 2.73 11.86 -25.59
N ASN A 169 1.64 12.23 -24.93
CA ASN A 169 1.60 12.51 -23.49
C ASN A 169 0.78 11.48 -22.69
N LEU A 170 0.38 10.39 -23.34
CA LEU A 170 -0.44 9.34 -22.76
C LEU A 170 0.42 8.24 -22.12
N GLU A 171 0.25 8.03 -20.82
CA GLU A 171 0.93 6.98 -20.06
C GLU A 171 -0.06 5.94 -19.55
N MET A 172 0.38 4.68 -19.48
CA MET A 172 -0.35 3.61 -18.77
C MET A 172 0.50 3.08 -17.62
N TRP A 173 -0.10 3.10 -16.44
CA TRP A 173 0.49 2.62 -15.20
C TRP A 173 -0.21 1.34 -14.73
N LEU A 174 0.56 0.41 -14.19
CA LEU A 174 0.07 -0.73 -13.43
C LEU A 174 0.64 -0.66 -12.01
N VAL A 175 -0.26 -0.53 -11.04
CA VAL A 175 0.07 -0.32 -9.63
C VAL A 175 -0.39 -1.52 -8.81
N THR A 176 0.45 -2.09 -7.96
CA THR A 176 0.08 -3.19 -7.05
C THR A 176 0.59 -2.99 -5.64
N ASN A 177 -0.18 -3.42 -4.64
CA ASN A 177 0.23 -3.40 -3.23
C ASN A 177 1.28 -4.46 -2.88
N THR A 178 1.59 -5.39 -3.80
CA THR A 178 2.54 -6.47 -3.59
C THR A 178 3.80 -6.28 -4.45
N ARG A 179 4.16 -7.27 -5.28
CA ARG A 179 5.33 -7.27 -6.15
C ARG A 179 4.98 -7.93 -7.48
N PHE A 180 5.70 -7.57 -8.54
CA PHE A 180 5.63 -8.23 -9.84
C PHE A 180 6.54 -9.48 -9.88
N THR A 181 6.23 -10.44 -10.76
CA THR A 181 7.21 -11.47 -11.16
C THR A 181 8.30 -10.86 -12.04
N SER A 182 9.43 -11.55 -12.21
CA SER A 182 10.50 -11.12 -13.14
C SER A 182 9.95 -10.84 -14.53
N ASP A 183 9.15 -11.77 -15.05
CA ASP A 183 8.61 -11.70 -16.40
C ASP A 183 7.59 -10.56 -16.54
N ALA A 184 6.76 -10.35 -15.51
CA ALA A 184 5.82 -9.22 -15.49
C ALA A 184 6.56 -7.88 -15.48
N THR A 185 7.66 -7.76 -14.71
CA THR A 185 8.51 -6.57 -14.71
C THR A 185 9.20 -6.37 -16.05
N GLN A 186 9.79 -7.43 -16.62
CA GLN A 186 10.50 -7.37 -17.89
C GLN A 186 9.56 -6.98 -19.02
N TYR A 187 8.44 -7.69 -19.18
CA TYR A 187 7.44 -7.40 -20.20
C TYR A 187 6.85 -6.00 -20.02
N GLY A 188 6.41 -5.64 -18.81
CA GLY A 188 5.75 -4.35 -18.58
C GLY A 188 6.64 -3.18 -18.98
N ARG A 189 7.92 -3.21 -18.60
CA ARG A 189 8.90 -2.19 -19.03
C ARG A 189 9.11 -2.20 -20.54
N CYS A 190 9.32 -3.37 -21.12
CA CYS A 190 9.55 -3.52 -22.57
C CYS A 190 8.35 -3.01 -23.38
N ALA A 191 7.14 -3.22 -22.89
CA ALA A 191 5.89 -2.79 -23.52
C ALA A 191 5.53 -1.32 -23.25
N GLY A 192 6.37 -0.57 -22.53
CA GLY A 192 6.15 0.84 -22.22
C GLY A 192 5.11 1.09 -21.12
N LEU A 193 4.84 0.12 -20.24
CA LEU A 193 4.03 0.32 -19.04
C LEU A 193 4.90 0.88 -17.91
N HIS A 194 4.34 1.84 -17.18
CA HIS A 194 4.90 2.28 -15.91
C HIS A 194 4.44 1.34 -14.81
N LEU A 195 5.36 0.75 -14.06
CA LEU A 195 5.04 -0.23 -13.02
C LEU A 195 5.34 0.36 -11.64
N MET A 196 4.39 0.27 -10.72
CA MET A 196 4.59 0.62 -9.31
C MET A 196 4.14 -0.52 -8.40
N ALA A 197 5.01 -0.94 -7.49
CA ALA A 197 4.72 -1.97 -6.50
C ALA A 197 5.02 -1.47 -5.09
N TRP A 198 4.93 -2.34 -4.09
CA TRP A 198 5.31 -2.01 -2.71
C TRP A 198 6.71 -1.38 -2.62
N ASP A 199 7.70 -2.01 -3.26
CA ASP A 199 9.13 -1.65 -3.23
C ASP A 199 9.74 -1.59 -4.63
N TYR A 200 8.93 -1.28 -5.65
CA TYR A 200 9.38 -1.16 -7.04
C TYR A 200 8.73 0.05 -7.74
N PRO A 201 9.46 0.77 -8.61
CA PRO A 201 10.90 0.68 -8.80
C PRO A 201 11.63 1.13 -7.52
N ALA A 202 12.88 0.67 -7.36
CA ALA A 202 13.67 1.07 -6.19
C ALA A 202 13.74 2.61 -6.11
N GLY A 203 13.44 3.18 -4.95
CA GLY A 203 13.42 4.63 -4.74
C GLY A 203 12.12 5.33 -5.16
N ASN A 204 11.17 4.65 -5.78
CA ASN A 204 9.93 5.26 -6.30
C ASN A 204 8.76 4.26 -6.31
N GLY A 205 8.71 3.37 -5.31
CA GLY A 205 7.58 2.48 -5.05
C GLY A 205 6.54 3.11 -4.12
N LEU A 206 5.49 2.35 -3.78
CA LEU A 206 4.45 2.80 -2.85
C LEU A 206 5.02 3.13 -1.48
N LYS A 207 5.99 2.34 -0.99
CA LYS A 207 6.66 2.59 0.29
C LYS A 207 7.33 3.96 0.27
N GLU A 208 8.14 4.23 -0.74
CA GLU A 208 8.89 5.48 -0.84
C GLU A 208 7.96 6.68 -1.00
N HIS A 209 6.86 6.54 -1.74
CA HIS A 209 5.85 7.59 -1.81
C HIS A 209 5.27 7.91 -0.44
N VAL A 210 4.85 6.91 0.35
CA VAL A 210 4.34 7.20 1.70
C VAL A 210 5.37 7.93 2.56
N GLU A 211 6.61 7.41 2.57
CA GLU A 211 7.67 7.91 3.44
C GLU A 211 8.12 9.33 3.07
N THR A 212 8.09 9.70 1.80
CA THR A 212 8.58 11.01 1.32
C THR A 212 7.51 12.09 1.27
N SER A 213 6.24 11.72 1.08
CA SER A 213 5.13 12.70 0.98
C SER A 213 4.18 12.69 2.17
N GLY A 214 4.44 11.88 3.21
CA GLY A 214 3.56 11.78 4.37
C GLY A 214 2.19 11.17 4.07
N LEU A 215 2.03 10.48 2.93
CA LEU A 215 0.76 9.88 2.50
C LEU A 215 0.43 8.59 3.26
N TYR A 216 0.42 8.65 4.59
CA TYR A 216 0.08 7.51 5.43
C TYR A 216 -1.41 7.16 5.28
N PRO A 217 -1.73 5.91 4.92
CA PRO A 217 -3.12 5.50 4.84
C PRO A 217 -3.75 5.36 6.24
N ILE A 218 -5.06 5.61 6.36
CA ILE A 218 -5.80 5.45 7.63
C ILE A 218 -5.73 4.02 8.21
N THR A 219 -5.37 3.04 7.39
CA THR A 219 -5.11 1.66 7.82
C THR A 219 -3.86 1.51 8.71
N CYS A 220 -3.04 2.56 8.82
CA CYS A 220 -1.95 2.65 9.80
C CYS A 220 -2.46 2.86 11.24
N ILE A 221 -3.68 3.37 11.40
CA ILE A 221 -4.28 3.66 12.69
C ILE A 221 -4.74 2.35 13.31
N THR A 222 -4.00 1.88 14.32
CA THR A 222 -4.24 0.58 14.97
C THR A 222 -5.52 0.56 15.82
N GLN A 223 -6.03 1.75 16.18
CA GLN A 223 -7.22 1.92 17.00
C GLN A 223 -8.53 1.86 16.20
N LEU A 224 -8.46 1.86 14.87
CA LEU A 224 -9.64 1.71 14.01
C LEU A 224 -9.89 0.23 13.69
N THR A 225 -11.12 -0.20 13.94
CA THR A 225 -11.64 -1.52 13.56
C THR A 225 -11.89 -1.59 12.06
N LYS A 226 -12.14 -2.79 11.53
CA LYS A 226 -12.43 -2.98 10.10
C LYS A 226 -13.72 -2.28 9.67
N SER A 227 -14.78 -2.32 10.50
CA SER A 227 -16.06 -1.68 10.22
C SER A 227 -15.92 -0.14 10.23
N GLU A 228 -15.16 0.39 11.18
CA GLU A 228 -14.85 1.82 11.24
C GLU A 228 -14.04 2.30 10.02
N LEU A 229 -13.04 1.53 9.59
CA LEU A 229 -12.31 1.82 8.36
C LEU A 229 -13.23 1.81 7.13
N ALA A 230 -14.19 0.87 7.06
CA ALA A 230 -15.15 0.81 5.96
C ALA A 230 -16.00 2.08 5.87
N ILE A 231 -16.48 2.60 7.00
CA ILE A 231 -17.25 3.86 7.07
C ILE A 231 -16.42 5.04 6.55
N LEU A 232 -15.12 5.10 6.90
CA LEU A 232 -14.23 6.16 6.39
C LEU A 232 -13.99 6.02 4.88
N PHE A 233 -13.81 4.79 4.38
CA PHE A 233 -13.62 4.54 2.95
C PHE A 233 -14.85 4.89 2.11
N GLU A 234 -16.05 4.66 2.61
CA GLU A 234 -17.31 5.12 1.98
C GLU A 234 -17.35 6.64 1.83
N LYS A 235 -16.74 7.37 2.76
CA LYS A 235 -16.60 8.83 2.73
C LYS A 235 -15.41 9.33 1.90
N ASN A 236 -14.74 8.45 1.15
CA ASN A 236 -13.52 8.74 0.41
C ASN A 236 -12.31 9.14 1.28
N ILE A 237 -12.33 8.83 2.57
CA ILE A 237 -11.23 9.13 3.49
C ILE A 237 -10.27 7.94 3.48
N VAL A 238 -9.10 8.13 2.88
CA VAL A 238 -8.07 7.08 2.78
C VAL A 238 -6.74 7.46 3.43
N LEU A 239 -6.51 8.74 3.73
CA LEU A 239 -5.27 9.25 4.33
C LEU A 239 -5.46 9.69 5.78
N CYS A 240 -4.40 9.52 6.59
CA CYS A 240 -4.32 10.09 7.93
C CYS A 240 -4.42 11.62 7.91
N GLN A 241 -3.86 12.27 6.88
CA GLN A 241 -3.92 13.72 6.70
C GLN A 241 -5.36 14.23 6.64
N SER A 242 -6.25 13.53 5.94
CA SER A 242 -7.68 13.91 5.84
C SER A 242 -8.38 13.97 7.20
N ILE A 243 -7.97 13.15 8.17
CA ILE A 243 -8.50 13.18 9.54
C ILE A 243 -7.95 14.37 10.33
N LEU A 244 -6.73 14.83 10.02
CA LEU A 244 -6.14 15.99 10.67
C LEU A 244 -6.71 17.30 10.12
N ASP A 245 -6.93 17.36 8.81
CA ASP A 245 -7.52 18.52 8.14
C ASP A 245 -8.97 18.73 8.59
N ASP A 246 -9.73 17.63 8.74
CA ASP A 246 -11.10 17.65 9.23
C ASP A 246 -11.36 16.53 10.26
N PRO A 247 -11.13 16.78 11.57
CA PRO A 247 -11.44 15.81 12.61
C PRO A 247 -12.94 15.48 12.75
N SER A 248 -13.85 16.29 12.19
CA SER A 248 -15.30 16.08 12.30
C SER A 248 -15.75 14.80 11.58
N VAL A 249 -14.93 14.27 10.65
CA VAL A 249 -15.18 12.99 9.98
C VAL A 249 -15.31 11.81 10.95
N LEU A 250 -14.74 11.94 12.16
CA LEU A 250 -14.82 10.95 13.23
C LEU A 250 -16.10 11.08 14.09
N GLU A 251 -16.87 12.15 13.98
CA GLU A 251 -18.04 12.39 14.82
C GLU A 251 -19.14 11.35 14.61
N LYS A 252 -19.33 10.91 13.37
CA LYS A 252 -20.34 9.91 13.00
C LYS A 252 -19.94 8.48 13.41
N MET A 253 -18.76 8.29 14.01
CA MET A 253 -18.22 6.96 14.32
C MET A 253 -18.55 6.43 15.73
N ARG A 254 -19.43 7.11 16.49
CA ARG A 254 -19.78 6.76 17.89
C ARG A 254 -18.55 6.61 18.81
N PHE A 255 -17.50 7.38 18.56
CA PHE A 255 -16.29 7.39 19.39
C PHE A 255 -16.49 8.25 20.64
N SER A 256 -15.91 7.83 21.77
CA SER A 256 -15.72 8.72 22.92
C SER A 256 -14.73 9.84 22.57
N SER A 257 -14.78 10.95 23.30
CA SER A 257 -13.88 12.09 23.09
C SER A 257 -12.41 11.70 23.23
N GLU A 258 -12.09 10.82 24.20
CA GLU A 258 -10.73 10.31 24.44
C GLU A 258 -10.25 9.48 23.26
N ARG A 259 -11.11 8.61 22.71
CA ARG A 259 -10.76 7.78 21.55
C ARG A 259 -10.54 8.62 20.29
N LYS A 260 -11.35 9.67 20.08
CA LYS A 260 -11.14 10.63 18.97
C LYS A 260 -9.78 11.30 19.10
N ALA A 261 -9.46 11.85 20.28
CA ALA A 261 -8.19 12.50 20.55
C ALA A 261 -7.01 11.54 20.29
N SER A 262 -7.12 10.29 20.75
CA SER A 262 -6.11 9.25 20.55
C SER A 262 -5.91 8.87 19.08
N VAL A 263 -6.97 8.84 18.26
CA VAL A 263 -6.88 8.61 16.80
C VAL A 263 -6.16 9.78 16.13
N VAL A 264 -6.54 11.03 16.47
CA VAL A 264 -5.90 12.24 15.93
C VAL A 264 -4.43 12.32 16.32
N GLU A 265 -4.08 12.01 17.57
CA GLU A 265 -2.70 11.94 18.03
C GLU A 265 -1.91 10.89 17.24
N GLN A 266 -2.49 9.72 16.98
CA GLN A 266 -1.84 8.69 16.17
C GLN A 266 -1.59 9.16 14.72
N CYS A 267 -2.53 9.90 14.11
CA CYS A 267 -2.31 10.50 12.79
C CYS A 267 -1.16 11.52 12.83
N ARG A 268 -1.13 12.42 13.81
CA ARG A 268 -0.04 13.42 13.96
C ARG A 268 1.32 12.75 14.15
N ALA A 269 1.39 11.70 14.98
CA ALA A 269 2.64 10.99 15.21
C ALA A 269 3.20 10.35 13.95
N LEU A 270 2.34 9.85 13.04
CA LEU A 270 2.78 9.28 11.76
C LEU A 270 3.36 10.35 10.83
N LEU A 271 2.77 11.55 10.81
CA LEU A 271 3.17 12.65 9.94
C LEU A 271 4.41 13.40 10.47
N ASN A 272 4.59 13.49 11.79
CA ASN A 272 5.74 14.17 12.42
C ASN A 272 7.03 13.32 12.47
N ASP A 273 6.92 12.00 12.30
CA ASP A 273 8.07 11.07 12.21
C ASP A 273 8.62 10.92 10.77
N SER A 274 8.17 11.78 9.84
CA SER A 274 8.51 11.74 8.40
C SER A 274 9.52 12.80 8.00
#